data_AF-A0A538DKP2-F1
#
_entry.id   AF-A0A538DKP2-F1
#
_cell.length_a   1.000
_cell.length_b   1.000
_cell.length_c   1.000
_cell.angle_alpha   90.00
_cell.angle_beta   90.00
_cell.angle_gamma   90.00
#
_symmetry.space_group_name_H-M   'P 1'
#
loop_
_entity.id
_entity.type
_entity.pdbx_description
1 polymer ?
#
loop_
_entity_poly.entity_id
_entity_poly.type
_entity_poly.pdbx_seq_one_letter_code
_entity_poly.pdbx_strand_id
1 'polypeptide(L)'
;MGAPLVVVRLKPEQLQLPGGRRGWAPDGIVAYSKICTHAGCAIALYRKPTFPPVEPRPALICPCHYSTFDPARGGQVLFGPAGRDLPQLPLEIDPIGELRAGGNFSGAVGPSWWGVRNHGARS
;
A
#
# COMPACT_ATOMS: atom_id res chain seq x y z
N MET A 1 3.26 9.05 -18.46
CA MET A 1 2.16 8.84 -17.49
C MET A 1 2.79 8.43 -16.17
N GLY A 2 2.56 9.16 -15.08
CA GLY A 2 3.17 8.88 -13.78
C GLY A 2 2.40 7.84 -12.96
N ALA A 3 3.07 7.15 -12.05
CA ALA A 3 2.45 6.28 -11.04
C ALA A 3 2.49 7.00 -9.69
N PRO A 4 1.47 7.82 -9.34
CA PRO A 4 1.45 8.54 -8.07
C PRO A 4 1.43 7.54 -6.91
N LEU A 5 2.05 7.94 -5.80
CA LEU A 5 2.19 7.13 -4.59
C LEU A 5 1.73 7.90 -3.36
N VAL A 6 1.39 7.15 -2.32
CA VAL A 6 1.14 7.66 -0.97
C VAL A 6 2.23 7.12 -0.06
N VAL A 7 2.88 8.01 0.69
CA VAL A 7 3.88 7.66 1.70
C VAL A 7 3.28 7.92 3.08
N VAL A 8 3.38 6.94 3.97
CA VAL A 8 3.01 7.09 5.37
C VAL A 8 4.10 6.53 6.26
N ARG A 9 4.34 7.15 7.41
CA ARG A 9 5.21 6.60 8.45
C ARG A 9 4.37 6.02 9.57
N LEU A 10 4.57 4.75 9.84
CA LEU A 10 3.97 4.02 10.94
C LEU A 10 5.03 3.73 12.00
N LYS A 11 4.60 3.32 13.19
CA LYS A 11 5.54 2.80 14.18
C LYS A 11 6.07 1.44 13.68
N PRO A 12 7.39 1.19 13.68
CA PRO A 12 7.95 -0.06 13.17
C PRO A 12 7.32 -1.32 13.79
N GLU A 13 7.01 -1.29 15.08
CA GLU A 13 6.38 -2.41 15.81
C GLU A 13 4.95 -2.74 15.38
N GLN A 14 4.29 -1.83 14.64
CA GLN A 14 2.96 -2.07 14.09
C GLN A 14 3.01 -2.80 12.74
N LEU A 15 4.18 -2.82 12.07
CA LEU A 15 4.33 -3.39 10.75
C LEU A 15 4.33 -4.91 10.79
N GLN A 16 3.42 -5.50 10.03
CA GLN A 16 3.29 -6.94 9.82
C GLN A 16 3.31 -7.21 8.32
N LEU A 17 4.44 -6.87 7.69
CA LEU A 17 4.62 -7.00 6.24
C LEU A 17 4.87 -8.46 5.84
N PRO A 18 4.47 -8.87 4.62
CA PRO A 18 4.78 -10.20 4.09
C PRO A 18 6.28 -10.47 4.04
N GLY A 19 6.67 -11.76 4.14
CA GLY A 19 8.07 -12.18 4.35
C GLY A 19 9.08 -11.52 3.42
N GLY A 20 8.84 -11.53 2.10
CA GLY A 20 9.73 -10.92 1.11
C GLY A 20 9.73 -9.38 1.06
N ARG A 21 8.92 -8.72 1.90
CA ARG A 21 8.74 -7.27 1.93
C ARG A 21 9.11 -6.63 3.28
N ARG A 22 9.66 -7.40 4.22
CA ARG A 22 10.01 -6.91 5.56
C ARG A 22 11.04 -5.77 5.55
N GLY A 23 11.96 -5.77 4.57
CA GLY A 23 12.97 -4.72 4.40
C GLY A 23 12.51 -3.49 3.63
N TRP A 24 11.25 -3.43 3.18
CA TRP A 24 10.75 -2.38 2.27
C TRP A 24 10.24 -1.14 3.01
N ALA A 25 10.46 -1.06 4.32
CA ALA A 25 9.87 -0.06 5.19
C ALA A 25 10.88 0.58 6.17
N PRO A 26 11.93 1.26 5.64
CA PRO A 26 12.95 1.88 6.48
C PRO A 26 12.31 2.86 7.45
N ASP A 27 12.68 2.78 8.73
CA ASP A 27 12.15 3.63 9.81
C ASP A 27 10.62 3.68 9.93
N GLY A 28 9.94 2.61 9.48
CA GLY A 28 8.49 2.51 9.46
C GLY A 28 7.81 3.26 8.31
N ILE A 29 8.59 3.79 7.37
CA ILE A 29 8.10 4.53 6.19
C ILE A 29 7.68 3.51 5.13
N VAL A 30 6.41 3.52 4.73
CA VAL A 30 5.88 2.65 3.67
C VAL A 30 5.32 3.50 2.54
N ALA A 31 5.49 3.03 1.30
CA ALA A 31 4.89 3.61 0.11
C ALA A 31 3.98 2.61 -0.60
N TYR A 32 2.83 3.11 -1.03
CA TYR A 32 1.86 2.35 -1.83
C TYR A 32 1.42 3.15 -3.05
N SER A 33 0.93 2.46 -4.07
CA SER A 33 0.29 3.14 -5.19
C SER A 33 -0.88 4.01 -4.71
N LYS A 34 -0.98 5.24 -5.21
CA LYS A 34 -2.15 6.09 -4.98
C LYS A 34 -3.33 5.66 -5.87
N ILE A 35 -3.18 4.69 -6.76
CA ILE A 35 -4.24 4.28 -7.69
C ILE A 35 -4.96 3.06 -7.12
N CYS A 36 -6.25 3.22 -6.82
CA CYS A 36 -7.10 2.18 -6.25
C CYS A 36 -7.21 0.98 -7.20
N THR A 37 -7.05 -0.22 -6.64
CA THR A 37 -7.07 -1.48 -7.38
C THR A 37 -8.47 -1.93 -7.83
N HIS A 38 -9.53 -1.22 -7.42
CA HIS A 38 -10.88 -1.43 -7.93
C HIS A 38 -11.02 -0.86 -9.35
N ALA A 39 -11.27 0.44 -9.46
CA ALA A 39 -11.61 1.14 -10.70
C ALA A 39 -10.66 2.32 -11.01
N GLY A 40 -9.47 2.37 -10.38
CA GLY A 40 -8.43 3.35 -10.72
C GLY A 40 -8.58 4.74 -10.09
N CYS A 41 -9.57 4.98 -9.23
CA CYS A 41 -9.66 6.23 -8.48
C CYS A 41 -8.40 6.49 -7.65
N ALA A 42 -8.05 7.76 -7.45
CA ALA A 42 -6.99 8.13 -6.53
C ALA A 42 -7.41 7.86 -5.07
N ILE A 43 -6.59 7.12 -4.33
CA ILE A 43 -6.62 7.05 -2.87
C ILE A 43 -6.30 8.45 -2.33
N ALA A 44 -7.18 8.99 -1.51
CA ALA A 44 -7.08 10.37 -1.04
C ALA A 44 -7.32 10.54 0.47
N LEU A 45 -7.78 9.48 1.15
CA LEU A 45 -8.14 9.53 2.55
C LEU A 45 -7.21 8.62 3.36
N TYR A 46 -6.77 9.11 4.52
CA TYR A 46 -5.97 8.35 5.49
C TYR A 46 -6.65 8.40 6.85
N ARG A 47 -6.92 7.23 7.43
CA ARG A 47 -7.37 7.12 8.82
C ARG A 47 -6.16 6.88 9.72
N LYS A 48 -5.90 7.83 10.61
CA LYS A 48 -4.99 7.67 11.74
C LYS A 48 -5.81 7.29 12.98
N PRO A 49 -5.64 6.08 13.56
CA PRO A 49 -6.34 5.69 14.77
C PRO A 49 -6.14 6.69 15.91
N THR A 50 -7.24 7.20 16.44
CA THR A 50 -7.24 8.04 17.66
C THR A 50 -7.95 7.35 18.83
N PHE A 51 -8.86 6.42 18.54
CA PHE A 51 -9.56 5.61 19.53
C PHE A 51 -9.46 4.11 19.18
N PRO A 52 -8.43 3.40 19.67
CA PRO A 52 -8.13 2.02 19.28
C PRO A 52 -9.29 1.00 19.41
N PRO A 53 -10.22 1.10 20.39
CA PRO A 53 -11.32 0.15 20.49
C PRO A 53 -12.25 0.11 19.27
N VAL A 54 -12.38 1.23 18.53
CA VAL A 54 -13.27 1.37 17.37
C VAL A 54 -12.47 1.45 16.06
N GLU A 55 -11.22 1.91 16.14
CA GLU A 55 -10.33 2.07 15.00
C GLU A 55 -9.00 1.37 15.24
N PRO A 56 -8.95 0.03 15.24
CA PRO A 56 -7.76 -0.69 15.69
C PRO A 56 -6.53 -0.50 14.78
N ARG A 57 -6.68 0.06 13.57
CA ARG A 57 -5.63 0.06 12.54
C ARG A 57 -5.67 1.30 11.64
N PRO A 58 -4.50 1.79 11.19
CA PRO A 58 -4.42 2.78 10.13
C PRO A 58 -5.05 2.25 8.84
N ALA A 59 -5.52 3.15 7.99
CA ALA A 59 -6.09 2.75 6.72
C ALA A 59 -5.89 3.80 5.62
N LEU A 60 -5.61 3.33 4.42
CA LEU A 60 -5.67 4.09 3.18
C LEU A 60 -7.04 3.84 2.55
N ILE A 61 -7.78 4.89 2.19
CA ILE A 61 -9.18 4.78 1.78
C ILE A 61 -9.39 5.46 0.43
N CYS A 62 -10.00 4.70 -0.49
CA CYS A 62 -10.51 5.19 -1.76
C CYS A 62 -11.84 5.92 -1.55
N PRO A 63 -11.98 7.21 -1.89
CA PRO A 63 -13.22 7.95 -1.65
C PRO A 63 -14.39 7.51 -2.56
N CYS A 64 -14.10 6.90 -3.72
CA CYS A 64 -15.15 6.55 -4.69
C CYS A 64 -16.12 5.48 -4.18
N HIS A 65 -15.61 4.41 -3.56
CA HIS A 65 -16.41 3.25 -3.15
C HIS A 65 -15.90 2.65 -1.82
N TYR A 66 -15.17 3.46 -1.05
CA TYR A 66 -14.64 3.12 0.27
C TYR A 66 -13.77 1.86 0.35
N SER A 67 -13.17 1.43 -0.77
CA SER A 67 -12.12 0.42 -0.71
C SER A 67 -11.03 0.87 0.26
N THR A 68 -10.81 0.06 1.28
CA THR A 68 -9.99 0.38 2.45
C THR A 68 -8.84 -0.60 2.52
N PHE A 69 -7.63 -0.10 2.71
CA PHE A 69 -6.40 -0.90 2.67
C PHE A 69 -5.59 -0.70 3.95
N ASP A 70 -4.97 -1.75 4.47
CA ASP A 70 -4.10 -1.72 5.64
C ASP A 70 -2.64 -1.44 5.25
N PRO A 71 -2.11 -0.22 5.50
CA PRO A 71 -0.73 0.11 5.17
C PRO A 71 0.30 -0.62 6.06
N ALA A 72 -0.11 -1.18 7.20
CA ALA A 72 0.77 -1.95 8.08
C ALA A 72 0.92 -3.42 7.64
N ARG A 73 0.03 -3.91 6.77
CA ARG A 73 -0.05 -5.31 6.32
C ARG A 73 0.13 -5.44 4.81
N GLY A 74 1.03 -4.66 4.23
CA GLY A 74 1.41 -4.78 2.83
C GLY A 74 0.31 -4.36 1.85
N GLY A 75 -0.59 -3.45 2.26
CA GLY A 75 -1.65 -2.92 1.40
C GLY A 75 -2.90 -3.79 1.36
N GLN A 76 -3.06 -4.69 2.33
CA GLN A 76 -4.16 -5.66 2.38
C GLN A 76 -5.54 -4.98 2.27
N VAL A 77 -6.43 -5.52 1.43
CA VAL A 77 -7.83 -5.06 1.39
C VAL A 77 -8.55 -5.42 2.70
N LEU A 78 -9.08 -4.39 3.37
CA LEU A 78 -9.88 -4.53 4.59
C LEU A 78 -11.39 -4.49 4.30
N PHE A 79 -11.81 -3.66 3.34
CA PHE A 79 -13.21 -3.41 3.03
C PHE A 79 -13.38 -2.88 1.61
N GLY A 80 -14.60 -2.98 1.07
CA GLY A 80 -15.00 -2.41 -0.21
C GLY A 80 -14.65 -3.29 -1.43
N PRO A 81 -14.90 -2.79 -2.65
CA PRO A 81 -14.91 -3.62 -3.86
C PRO A 81 -13.54 -3.89 -4.51
N ALA A 82 -12.43 -3.49 -3.88
CA ALA A 82 -11.10 -3.70 -4.46
C ALA A 82 -10.76 -5.20 -4.49
N GLY A 83 -10.43 -5.72 -5.67
CA GLY A 83 -10.20 -7.16 -5.86
C GLY A 83 -8.80 -7.66 -5.49
N ARG A 84 -7.87 -6.77 -5.12
CA ARG A 84 -6.51 -7.13 -4.69
C ARG A 84 -5.88 -6.05 -3.82
N ASP A 85 -4.84 -6.44 -3.10
CA ASP A 85 -4.01 -5.56 -2.27
C ASP A 85 -3.44 -4.39 -3.06
N LEU A 86 -3.28 -3.26 -2.39
CA LEU A 86 -2.67 -2.07 -2.94
C LEU A 86 -1.16 -2.32 -3.15
N PRO A 87 -0.60 -2.13 -4.36
CA PRO A 87 0.81 -2.42 -4.61
C PRO A 87 1.74 -1.57 -3.74
N GLN A 88 2.64 -2.23 -3.02
CA GLN A 88 3.67 -1.59 -2.19
C GLN A 88 4.91 -1.30 -3.05
N LEU A 89 5.53 -0.14 -2.85
CA LEU A 89 6.83 0.17 -3.44
C LEU A 89 7.92 -0.12 -2.40
N PRO A 90 9.00 -0.87 -2.75
CA PRO A 90 10.18 -0.97 -1.89
C PRO A 90 10.79 0.42 -1.67
N LEU A 91 11.01 0.77 -0.42
CA LEU A 91 11.74 1.97 -0.04
C LEU A 91 13.06 1.61 0.64
N GLU A 92 14.05 2.47 0.46
CA GLU A 92 15.32 2.44 1.17
C GLU A 92 15.74 3.87 1.54
N ILE A 93 16.57 4.01 2.58
CA ILE A 93 17.24 5.27 2.89
C ILE A 93 18.69 5.09 2.45
N ASP A 94 19.16 5.99 1.59
CA ASP A 94 20.52 5.93 1.08
C ASP A 94 21.56 6.41 2.12
N PRO A 95 22.88 6.29 1.84
CA PRO A 95 23.92 6.67 2.80
C PRO A 95 23.94 8.17 3.17
N ILE A 96 23.31 9.04 2.38
CA ILE A 96 23.21 10.47 2.65
C ILE A 96 21.88 10.85 3.32
N GLY A 97 21.03 9.87 3.61
CA GLY A 97 19.77 10.04 4.33
C GLY A 97 18.55 10.32 3.46
N GLU A 98 18.65 10.18 2.14
CA GLU A 98 17.52 10.39 1.22
C GLU A 98 16.67 9.13 1.05
N LEU A 99 15.35 9.31 0.98
CA LEU A 99 14.41 8.22 0.69
C LEU A 99 14.42 7.91 -0.81
N ARG A 100 14.73 6.66 -1.17
CA ARG A 100 14.76 6.17 -2.56
C ARG A 100 13.81 4.99 -2.76
N ALA A 101 13.40 4.79 -4.00
CA ALA A 101 12.70 3.58 -4.41
C ALA A 101 13.74 2.46 -4.62
N GLY A 102 13.61 1.37 -3.87
CA GLY A 102 14.51 0.21 -3.94
C GLY A 102 14.14 -0.80 -5.05
N GLY A 103 13.28 -0.43 -6.00
CA GLY A 103 12.79 -1.32 -7.06
C GLY A 103 11.35 -1.03 -7.50
N ASN A 104 10.75 -2.04 -8.15
CA ASN A 104 9.39 -1.97 -8.69
C ASN A 104 8.30 -2.29 -7.65
N PHE A 105 7.06 -1.89 -7.94
CA PHE A 105 5.90 -2.26 -7.12
C PHE A 105 5.75 -3.77 -6.95
N SER A 106 5.18 -4.19 -5.82
CA SER A 106 4.86 -5.60 -5.52
C SER A 106 3.82 -6.24 -6.44
N GLY A 107 3.26 -5.49 -7.39
CA GLY A 107 2.26 -5.95 -8.34
C GLY A 107 1.82 -4.83 -9.27
N ALA A 108 0.94 -5.16 -10.23
CA ALA A 108 0.43 -4.20 -11.20
C ALA A 108 -0.30 -3.03 -10.52
N VAL A 109 0.03 -1.80 -10.93
CA VAL A 109 -0.66 -0.56 -10.53
C VAL A 109 -1.95 -0.38 -11.33
N GLY A 110 -3.03 0.10 -10.71
CA GLY A 110 -4.27 0.42 -11.40
C GLY A 110 -5.45 -0.51 -11.11
N PRO A 111 -6.58 -0.38 -11.81
CA PRO A 111 -7.76 -1.22 -11.61
C PRO A 111 -7.49 -2.71 -11.84
N SER A 112 -8.39 -3.58 -11.38
CA SER A 112 -8.30 -5.05 -11.54
C SER A 112 -8.94 -5.59 -12.81
N TRP A 113 -9.50 -4.73 -13.67
CA TRP A 113 -10.23 -5.17 -14.88
C TRP A 113 -9.31 -5.41 -16.08
N TRP A 114 -9.58 -6.52 -16.80
CA TRP A 114 -8.78 -7.18 -17.87
C TRP A 114 -7.27 -7.32 -17.60
N GLY A 115 -6.82 -8.55 -17.37
CA GLY A 115 -5.39 -8.92 -17.39
C GLY A 115 -4.70 -9.08 -16.02
N VAL A 116 -5.38 -8.82 -14.90
CA VAL A 116 -4.82 -8.99 -13.53
C VAL A 116 -5.53 -10.09 -12.74
N ARG A 117 -5.93 -11.18 -13.42
CA ARG A 117 -6.15 -12.46 -12.72
C ARG A 117 -4.77 -13.04 -12.47
N ASN A 118 -4.43 -13.27 -11.20
CA ASN A 118 -3.22 -13.95 -10.76
C ASN A 118 -3.13 -15.36 -11.39
N HIS A 119 -2.67 -15.44 -12.64
CA HIS A 119 -2.08 -16.64 -13.21
C HIS A 119 -0.57 -16.44 -13.18
N GLY A 120 0.01 -16.73 -12.02
CA GLY A 120 1.44 -16.98 -11.85
C GLY A 120 2.38 -15.85 -12.28
N ALA A 121 2.88 -15.08 -11.31
CA ALA A 121 4.27 -14.63 -11.39
C ALA A 121 5.17 -15.87 -11.29
N ARG A 122 5.30 -16.60 -12.40
CA ARG A 122 6.38 -17.52 -12.72
C ARG A 122 6.99 -17.02 -14.02
N SER A 123 8.04 -16.23 -13.87
CA SER A 123 9.16 -16.10 -14.80
C SER A 123 10.33 -15.53 -14.01
#